data_AF-A0A2T2W6F0-F1
#
_entry.id   AF-A0A2T2W6F0-F1
#
_cell.length_a   1.000
_cell.length_b   1.000
_cell.length_c   1.000
_cell.angle_alpha   90.00
_cell.angle_beta   90.00
_cell.angle_gamma   90.00
#
_symmetry.space_group_name_H-M   'P 1'
#
loop_
_entity.id
_entity.type
_entity.pdbx_description
1 polymer ?
#
loop_
_entity_poly.entity_id
_entity_poly.type
_entity_poly.pdbx_seq_one_letter_code
_entity_poly.pdbx_strand_id
1 'polypeptide(L)'
;MDRRNPTLRMTLSKSLLGLLGLGTLGLTACSNRLNTADIEANIQADIERQGRRLTLREVRCPSDVSRQAGAYFRCVGELASEGTFTINVTQQDDRGNITWEVPNSKVMLDLPTVEDTIQQGLSQAFGERALVDCGTATYRVNQPGDRFQCQVVGGIETGSSTIDSVLVRIDPDGNLSWQELQSASTALVPVALNRASSPAALPAQTASDSPANGAEPQAAPAVKTTTVTGPTGRVINRPYLPGDSD
;
A
#
# COMPACT_ATOMS: atom_id res chain seq x y z
N MET A 1 69.56 13.31 24.13
CA MET A 1 69.59 13.41 22.66
C MET A 1 68.63 14.50 22.24
N ASP A 2 69.15 15.52 21.58
CA ASP A 2 68.49 16.74 21.10
C ASP A 2 68.18 16.54 19.60
N ARG A 3 66.95 16.80 19.14
CA ARG A 3 66.60 16.98 17.71
C ARG A 3 65.46 17.99 17.57
N ARG A 4 65.84 19.27 17.63
CA ARG A 4 65.05 20.41 17.14
C ARG A 4 65.17 20.48 15.61
N ASN A 5 64.03 20.52 14.91
CA ASN A 5 63.94 20.74 13.47
C ASN A 5 63.60 22.22 13.18
N PRO A 6 64.10 22.83 12.09
CA PRO A 6 64.34 24.27 12.01
C PRO A 6 63.17 25.08 11.44
N THR A 7 63.20 26.33 11.87
CA THR A 7 62.47 27.50 11.39
C THR A 7 62.59 27.70 9.86
N LEU A 8 61.45 27.69 9.16
CA LEU A 8 61.35 28.24 7.80
C LEU A 8 61.38 29.78 7.87
N ARG A 9 62.37 30.37 7.21
CA ARG A 9 62.48 31.81 6.96
C ARG A 9 61.64 32.17 5.73
N MET A 10 60.53 32.87 5.94
CA MET A 10 59.81 33.58 4.87
C MET A 10 60.48 34.94 4.63
N THR A 11 61.05 35.11 3.44
CA THR A 11 61.55 36.39 2.93
C THR A 11 60.40 37.28 2.50
N LEU A 12 60.24 38.41 3.19
CA LEU A 12 59.39 39.54 2.82
C LEU A 12 59.90 40.19 1.52
N SER A 13 59.11 40.14 0.44
CA SER A 13 59.28 41.00 -0.73
C SER A 13 58.19 42.08 -0.72
N LYS A 14 58.63 43.32 -0.51
CA LYS A 14 57.80 44.54 -0.59
C LYS A 14 57.65 44.93 -2.06
N SER A 15 56.43 44.84 -2.59
CA SER A 15 56.03 45.61 -3.77
C SER A 15 54.78 46.42 -3.45
N LEU A 16 54.86 47.67 -3.87
CA LEU A 16 54.08 48.82 -3.45
C LEU A 16 52.91 49.05 -4.42
N LEU A 17 51.74 49.39 -3.86
CA LEU A 17 50.62 50.17 -4.45
C LEU A 17 50.06 49.78 -5.84
N GLY A 18 48.79 49.34 -5.86
CA GLY A 18 47.97 49.28 -7.06
C GLY A 18 46.50 48.98 -6.77
N LEU A 19 45.69 50.04 -6.64
CA LEU A 19 44.24 50.14 -6.79
C LEU A 19 43.51 48.94 -7.45
N LEU A 20 42.58 48.30 -6.75
CA LEU A 20 41.16 48.08 -7.12
C LEU A 20 40.55 47.05 -6.15
N GLY A 21 39.74 47.53 -5.21
CA GLY A 21 38.78 46.67 -4.53
C GLY A 21 37.65 46.35 -5.49
N LEU A 22 37.53 45.08 -5.88
CA LEU A 22 36.28 44.49 -6.34
C LEU A 22 36.06 43.23 -5.51
N GLY A 23 35.19 43.35 -4.52
CA GLY A 23 34.69 42.21 -3.77
C GLY A 23 33.95 41.28 -4.72
N THR A 24 34.52 40.11 -4.98
CA THR A 24 33.75 38.98 -5.46
C THR A 24 32.98 38.44 -4.26
N LEU A 25 31.78 38.99 -4.06
CA LEU A 25 30.75 38.35 -3.26
C LEU A 25 30.59 36.92 -3.78
N GLY A 26 31.06 35.95 -2.99
CA GLY A 26 30.77 34.55 -3.20
C GLY A 26 29.25 34.39 -3.13
N LEU A 27 28.60 34.26 -4.29
CA LEU A 27 27.25 33.74 -4.41
C LEU A 27 27.32 32.25 -4.02
N THR A 28 27.45 31.95 -2.74
CA THR A 28 26.94 30.68 -2.21
C THR A 28 25.42 30.82 -2.26
N ALA A 29 24.86 30.67 -3.46
CA ALA A 29 23.46 30.33 -3.62
C ALA A 29 23.29 28.97 -2.94
N CYS A 30 23.06 28.99 -1.62
CA CYS A 30 22.54 27.85 -0.90
C CYS A 30 21.24 27.50 -1.61
N SER A 31 21.31 26.51 -2.50
CA SER A 31 20.18 26.10 -3.32
C SER A 31 19.06 25.69 -2.35
N ASN A 32 17.90 26.34 -2.46
CA ASN A 32 16.71 25.96 -1.69
C ASN A 32 16.05 24.70 -2.29
N ARG A 33 16.88 23.75 -2.72
CA ARG A 33 16.49 22.53 -3.40
C ARG A 33 16.66 21.35 -2.47
N LEU A 34 15.79 20.38 -2.67
CA LEU A 34 15.80 19.12 -1.95
C LEU A 34 16.94 18.25 -2.52
N ASN A 35 17.68 17.54 -1.67
CA ASN A 35 18.67 16.57 -2.16
C ASN A 35 17.95 15.29 -2.59
N THR A 36 17.57 15.22 -3.87
CA THR A 36 16.79 14.10 -4.40
C THR A 36 17.62 12.83 -4.51
N ALA A 37 18.94 12.93 -4.68
CA ALA A 37 19.82 11.76 -4.72
C ALA A 37 19.85 11.01 -3.37
N ASP A 38 19.90 11.75 -2.25
CA ASP A 38 19.80 11.14 -0.92
C ASP A 38 18.43 10.50 -0.71
N ILE A 39 17.36 11.13 -1.20
CA ILE A 39 15.99 10.60 -1.12
C ILE A 39 15.85 9.31 -1.94
N GLU A 40 16.34 9.29 -3.17
CA GLU A 40 16.35 8.12 -4.06
C GLU A 40 17.04 6.93 -3.37
N ALA A 41 18.24 7.14 -2.82
CA ALA A 41 19.00 6.11 -2.13
C ALA A 41 18.29 5.59 -0.87
N ASN A 42 17.71 6.50 -0.07
CA ASN A 42 16.99 6.12 1.15
C ASN A 42 15.70 5.34 0.83
N ILE A 43 14.89 5.82 -0.12
CA ILE A 43 13.67 5.13 -0.55
C ILE A 43 14.03 3.76 -1.13
N GLN A 44 15.08 3.65 -1.95
CA GLN A 44 15.52 2.38 -2.50
C GLN A 44 15.88 1.39 -1.39
N ALA A 45 16.74 1.80 -0.45
CA ALA A 45 17.18 0.94 0.65
C ALA A 45 16.00 0.50 1.55
N ASP A 46 15.05 1.39 1.81
CA ASP A 46 13.89 1.06 2.63
C ASP A 46 12.94 0.08 1.93
N ILE A 47 12.66 0.28 0.64
CA ILE A 47 11.82 -0.64 -0.14
C ILE A 47 12.46 -2.04 -0.18
N GLU A 48 13.77 -2.12 -0.48
CA GLU A 48 14.49 -3.41 -0.53
C GLU A 48 14.53 -4.12 0.83
N ARG A 49 14.63 -3.35 1.93
CA ARG A 49 14.59 -3.88 3.30
C ARG A 49 13.20 -4.43 3.67
N GLN A 50 12.14 -3.79 3.20
CA GLN A 50 10.76 -4.15 3.52
C GLN A 50 10.18 -5.24 2.58
N GLY A 51 10.73 -5.36 1.37
CA GLY A 51 10.37 -6.40 0.41
C GLY A 51 11.19 -7.67 0.62
N ARG A 52 10.54 -8.84 0.67
CA ARG A 52 11.27 -10.11 0.74
C ARG A 52 11.89 -10.44 -0.61
N ARG A 53 13.23 -10.47 -0.68
CA ARG A 53 13.99 -10.75 -1.91
C ARG A 53 13.69 -9.75 -3.03
N LEU A 54 13.29 -8.53 -2.65
CA LEU A 54 13.08 -7.43 -3.56
C LEU A 54 14.42 -6.76 -3.84
N THR A 55 14.69 -6.43 -5.10
CA THR A 55 15.89 -5.69 -5.49
C THR A 55 15.50 -4.70 -6.57
N LEU A 56 15.77 -3.43 -6.32
CA LEU A 56 15.52 -2.38 -7.29
C LEU A 56 16.77 -2.19 -8.13
N ARG A 57 16.57 -1.92 -9.42
CA ARG A 57 17.64 -1.41 -10.28
C ARG A 57 18.00 0.01 -9.84
N GLU A 58 16.99 0.85 -9.63
CA GLU A 58 17.15 2.23 -9.20
C GLU A 58 15.80 2.84 -8.75
N VAL A 59 15.88 3.97 -8.07
CA VAL A 59 14.77 4.91 -7.85
C VAL A 59 15.14 6.25 -8.48
N ARG A 60 14.23 6.84 -9.25
CA ARG A 60 14.43 8.12 -9.93
C ARG A 60 13.39 9.14 -9.46
N CYS A 61 13.84 10.22 -8.86
CA CYS A 61 13.01 11.35 -8.48
C CYS A 61 13.26 12.54 -9.44
N PRO A 62 12.34 13.52 -9.53
CA PRO A 62 12.58 14.74 -10.31
C PRO A 62 13.77 15.50 -9.73
N SER A 63 14.68 15.99 -10.57
CA SER A 63 15.94 16.61 -10.12
C SER A 63 15.81 18.06 -9.63
N ASP A 64 14.67 18.72 -9.89
CA ASP A 64 14.46 20.14 -9.54
C ASP A 64 13.27 20.33 -8.58
N VAL A 65 13.34 19.69 -7.41
CA VAL A 65 12.32 19.83 -6.36
C VAL A 65 12.73 20.92 -5.37
N SER A 66 11.89 21.95 -5.24
CA SER A 66 12.04 22.98 -4.19
C SER A 66 11.73 22.42 -2.81
N ARG A 67 12.45 22.89 -1.80
CA ARG A 67 12.10 22.61 -0.39
C ARG A 67 10.85 23.40 -0.01
N GLN A 68 9.78 22.69 0.26
CA GLN A 68 8.49 23.29 0.62
C GLN A 68 7.65 22.27 1.40
N ALA A 69 7.27 22.65 2.62
CA ALA A 69 6.37 21.83 3.43
C ALA A 69 5.04 21.55 2.71
N GLY A 70 4.59 20.30 2.78
CA GLY A 70 3.39 19.81 2.11
C GLY A 70 3.53 19.62 0.60
N ALA A 71 4.70 19.92 0.00
CA ALA A 71 4.88 19.72 -1.44
C ALA A 71 4.91 18.23 -1.80
N TYR A 72 4.26 17.89 -2.90
CA TYR A 72 4.12 16.53 -3.40
C TYR A 72 4.86 16.36 -4.73
N PHE A 73 5.53 15.23 -4.88
CA PHE A 73 6.13 14.81 -6.15
C PHE A 73 6.12 13.29 -6.27
N ARG A 74 6.44 12.78 -7.46
CA ARG A 74 6.48 11.34 -7.74
C ARG A 74 7.87 10.93 -8.13
N CYS A 75 8.35 9.87 -7.49
CA CYS A 75 9.51 9.13 -7.95
C CYS A 75 9.04 7.88 -8.71
N VAL A 76 9.96 7.31 -9.50
CA VAL A 76 9.75 6.08 -10.24
C VAL A 76 10.72 5.04 -9.70
N GLY A 77 10.20 3.93 -9.19
CA GLY A 77 10.99 2.76 -8.82
C GLY A 77 11.11 1.82 -10.01
N GLU A 78 12.30 1.26 -10.22
CA GLU A 78 12.60 0.39 -11.35
C GLU A 78 13.04 -0.98 -10.84
N LEU A 79 12.31 -2.01 -11.21
CA LEU A 79 12.63 -3.40 -10.88
C LEU A 79 13.65 -3.96 -11.88
N ALA A 80 14.44 -4.93 -11.44
CA ALA A 80 15.47 -5.53 -12.29
C ALA A 80 14.89 -6.12 -13.59
N SER A 81 13.74 -6.79 -13.53
CA SER A 81 13.12 -7.49 -14.66
C SER A 81 11.63 -7.19 -14.89
N GLU A 82 10.94 -6.59 -13.93
CA GLU A 82 9.48 -6.61 -13.83
C GLU A 82 8.81 -5.26 -14.16
N GLY A 83 9.60 -4.25 -14.54
CA GLY A 83 9.11 -2.95 -14.98
C GLY A 83 9.26 -1.85 -13.93
N THR A 84 8.42 -0.82 -14.01
CA THR A 84 8.48 0.36 -13.14
C THR A 84 7.20 0.57 -12.36
N PHE A 85 7.31 1.14 -11.17
CA PHE A 85 6.20 1.53 -10.31
C PHE A 85 6.34 2.98 -9.83
N THR A 86 5.22 3.57 -9.42
CA THR A 86 5.19 4.94 -8.90
C THR A 86 5.44 4.93 -7.40
N ILE A 87 6.18 5.91 -6.91
CA ILE A 87 6.38 6.20 -5.50
C ILE A 87 5.87 7.62 -5.26
N ASN A 88 4.88 7.76 -4.38
CA ASN A 88 4.32 9.05 -3.98
C ASN A 88 5.18 9.61 -2.85
N VAL A 89 5.67 10.84 -2.98
CA VAL A 89 6.49 11.49 -1.95
C VAL A 89 5.86 12.82 -1.54
N THR A 90 5.75 13.03 -0.22
CA THR A 90 5.27 14.28 0.38
C THR A 90 6.35 14.84 1.29
N GLN A 91 6.71 16.11 1.08
CA GLN A 91 7.60 16.82 1.99
C GLN A 91 6.82 17.20 3.25
N GLN A 92 7.31 16.76 4.41
CA GLN A 92 6.70 17.08 5.70
C GLN A 92 7.10 18.47 6.18
N ASP A 93 8.28 18.94 5.79
CA ASP A 93 8.78 20.27 6.11
C ASP A 93 9.71 20.84 5.04
N ASP A 94 10.26 22.02 5.30
CA ASP A 94 11.24 22.72 4.48
C ASP A 94 12.70 22.33 4.80
N ARG A 95 12.92 21.33 5.65
CA ARG A 95 14.25 20.82 6.04
C ARG A 95 14.62 19.56 5.26
N GLY A 96 13.68 19.04 4.49
CA GLY A 96 13.86 17.84 3.67
C GLY A 96 13.38 16.57 4.34
N ASN A 97 12.60 16.65 5.41
CA ASN A 97 11.88 15.49 5.93
C ASN A 97 10.75 15.14 4.96
N ILE A 98 10.64 13.87 4.61
CA ILE A 98 9.62 13.37 3.68
C ILE A 98 8.86 12.19 4.29
N THR A 99 7.67 11.96 3.78
CA THR A 99 6.98 10.67 3.84
C THR A 99 6.77 10.17 2.42
N TRP A 100 6.70 8.85 2.26
CA TRP A 100 6.47 8.25 0.96
C TRP A 100 5.64 6.98 1.11
N GLU A 101 4.97 6.62 0.02
CA GLU A 101 4.16 5.42 -0.10
C GLU A 101 4.28 4.84 -1.52
N VAL A 102 4.06 3.53 -1.64
CA VAL A 102 4.01 2.83 -2.92
C VAL A 102 2.57 2.36 -3.13
N PRO A 103 1.78 3.02 -4.00
CA PRO A 103 0.44 2.56 -4.30
C PRO A 103 0.46 1.19 -5.00
N ASN A 104 -0.58 0.40 -4.74
CA ASN A 104 -0.81 -0.86 -5.44
C ASN A 104 -0.85 -0.66 -6.96
N SER A 105 -0.19 -1.57 -7.68
CA SER A 105 -0.07 -1.53 -9.13
C SER A 105 0.07 -2.94 -9.72
N LYS A 106 0.14 -3.02 -11.05
CA LYS A 106 0.36 -4.28 -11.78
C LYS A 106 1.76 -4.91 -11.60
N VAL A 107 2.71 -4.20 -10.99
CA VAL A 107 4.10 -4.68 -10.79
C VAL A 107 4.53 -4.71 -9.33
N MET A 108 3.90 -3.91 -8.49
CA MET A 108 4.16 -3.86 -7.05
C MET A 108 2.86 -3.76 -6.26
N LEU A 109 2.74 -4.58 -5.22
CA LEU A 109 1.70 -4.50 -4.21
C LEU A 109 2.27 -4.10 -2.84
N ASP A 110 1.52 -3.26 -2.13
CA ASP A 110 1.62 -2.97 -0.71
C ASP A 110 0.66 -3.90 0.06
N LEU A 111 1.22 -4.99 0.59
CA LEU A 111 0.46 -6.07 1.21
C LEU A 111 -0.37 -5.62 2.42
N PRO A 112 0.12 -4.76 3.33
CA PRO A 112 -0.73 -4.15 4.36
C PRO A 112 -1.98 -3.47 3.81
N THR A 113 -1.86 -2.68 2.74
CA THR A 113 -3.04 -2.04 2.11
C THR A 113 -3.98 -3.08 1.50
N VAL A 114 -3.45 -4.17 0.94
CA VAL A 114 -4.25 -5.30 0.44
C VAL A 114 -5.00 -5.99 1.58
N GLU A 115 -4.32 -6.30 2.68
CA GLU A 115 -4.91 -6.91 3.89
C GLU A 115 -6.02 -6.04 4.45
N ASP A 116 -5.79 -4.74 4.65
CA ASP A 116 -6.78 -3.79 5.16
C ASP A 116 -8.03 -3.75 4.27
N THR A 117 -7.84 -3.76 2.94
CA THR A 117 -8.94 -3.78 1.97
C THR A 117 -9.79 -5.04 2.10
N ILE A 118 -9.15 -6.21 2.20
CA ILE A 118 -9.85 -7.49 2.34
C ILE A 118 -10.54 -7.58 3.71
N GLN A 119 -9.87 -7.17 4.78
CA GLN A 119 -10.44 -7.13 6.14
C GLN A 119 -11.69 -6.25 6.20
N GLN A 120 -11.65 -5.08 5.57
CA GLN A 120 -12.81 -4.19 5.49
C GLN A 120 -13.95 -4.84 4.72
N GLY A 121 -13.67 -5.48 3.57
CA GLY A 121 -14.67 -6.17 2.76
C GLY A 121 -15.34 -7.34 3.50
N LEU A 122 -14.55 -8.20 4.15
CA LEU A 122 -15.06 -9.30 4.97
C LEU A 122 -15.89 -8.76 6.15
N SER A 123 -15.43 -7.70 6.82
CA SER A 123 -16.17 -7.10 7.93
C SER A 123 -17.51 -6.51 7.51
N GLN A 124 -17.59 -5.94 6.30
CA GLN A 124 -18.83 -5.44 5.74
C GLN A 124 -19.79 -6.56 5.34
N ALA A 125 -19.27 -7.67 4.81
CA ALA A 125 -20.08 -8.80 4.36
C ALA A 125 -20.64 -9.64 5.51
N PHE A 126 -19.84 -9.88 6.56
CA PHE A 126 -20.17 -10.82 7.63
C PHE A 126 -20.46 -10.15 8.97
N GLY A 127 -20.20 -8.84 9.12
CA GLY A 127 -20.45 -8.10 10.36
C GLY A 127 -19.44 -8.41 11.48
N GLU A 128 -18.41 -9.20 11.19
CA GLU A 128 -17.35 -9.58 12.13
C GLU A 128 -16.00 -9.03 11.69
N ARG A 129 -15.16 -8.62 12.64
CA ARG A 129 -13.82 -8.13 12.32
C ARG A 129 -12.93 -9.30 11.92
N ALA A 130 -12.60 -9.37 10.63
CA ALA A 130 -11.64 -10.32 10.11
C ALA A 130 -10.19 -9.82 10.31
N LEU A 131 -9.26 -10.74 10.57
CA LEU A 131 -7.83 -10.49 10.47
C LEU A 131 -7.28 -11.31 9.29
N VAL A 132 -6.62 -10.63 8.36
CA VAL A 132 -6.10 -11.24 7.12
C VAL A 132 -4.59 -11.13 7.11
N ASP A 133 -3.91 -12.24 6.81
CA ASP A 133 -2.45 -12.36 6.68
C ASP A 133 -2.09 -12.76 5.24
N CYS A 134 -1.49 -11.83 4.50
CA CYS A 134 -1.00 -12.04 3.14
C CYS A 134 0.51 -12.34 3.09
N GLY A 135 1.14 -12.53 4.25
CA GLY A 135 2.55 -12.84 4.44
C GLY A 135 3.32 -11.76 5.22
N THR A 136 4.62 -12.00 5.42
CA THR A 136 5.47 -11.14 6.26
C THR A 136 6.19 -10.01 5.51
N ALA A 137 6.05 -9.93 4.19
CA ALA A 137 6.65 -8.86 3.40
C ALA A 137 5.71 -7.66 3.37
N THR A 138 6.24 -6.43 3.42
CA THR A 138 5.42 -5.25 3.14
C THR A 138 5.13 -5.14 1.65
N TYR A 139 6.16 -5.34 0.83
CA TYR A 139 6.06 -5.23 -0.61
C TYR A 139 6.18 -6.58 -1.30
N ARG A 140 5.32 -6.79 -2.30
CA ARG A 140 5.33 -7.95 -3.16
C ARG A 140 5.39 -7.52 -4.61
N VAL A 141 6.40 -8.01 -5.33
CA VAL A 141 6.45 -7.91 -6.79
C VAL A 141 5.38 -8.81 -7.39
N ASN A 142 4.68 -8.29 -8.40
CA ASN A 142 3.66 -9.04 -9.12
C ASN A 142 3.77 -8.87 -10.63
N GLN A 143 3.05 -9.74 -11.33
CA GLN A 143 2.83 -9.69 -12.76
C GLN A 143 1.33 -9.69 -13.06
N PRO A 144 0.90 -9.13 -14.19
CA PRO A 144 -0.49 -9.22 -14.61
C PRO A 144 -0.93 -10.68 -14.75
N GLY A 145 -2.05 -11.05 -14.14
CA GLY A 145 -2.55 -12.42 -14.06
C GLY A 145 -2.10 -13.21 -12.82
N ASP A 146 -1.22 -12.64 -11.99
CA ASP A 146 -0.75 -13.29 -10.76
C ASP A 146 -1.91 -13.58 -9.79
N ARG A 147 -1.70 -14.65 -9.02
CA ARG A 147 -2.63 -15.09 -7.98
C ARG A 147 -1.86 -15.50 -6.74
N PHE A 148 -2.40 -15.14 -5.58
CA PHE A 148 -1.86 -15.57 -4.31
C PHE A 148 -2.95 -15.63 -3.26
N GLN A 149 -2.69 -16.38 -2.20
CA GLN A 149 -3.66 -16.62 -1.14
C GLN A 149 -3.24 -15.84 0.11
N CYS A 150 -4.21 -15.19 0.74
CA CYS A 150 -4.10 -14.66 2.09
C CYS A 150 -4.91 -15.53 3.04
N GLN A 151 -4.43 -15.70 4.27
CA GLN A 151 -5.10 -16.48 5.30
C GLN A 151 -6.02 -15.57 6.12
N VAL A 152 -7.20 -16.08 6.48
CA VAL A 152 -8.07 -15.42 7.44
C VAL A 152 -7.76 -16.02 8.81
N VAL A 153 -7.07 -15.26 9.66
CA VAL A 153 -6.61 -15.74 10.96
C VAL A 153 -7.80 -16.07 11.84
N GLY A 154 -7.88 -17.33 12.28
CA GLY A 154 -9.01 -17.86 13.06
C GLY A 154 -10.20 -18.30 12.21
N GLY A 155 -10.24 -17.93 10.93
CA GLY A 155 -11.35 -18.20 10.02
C GLY A 155 -12.63 -17.42 10.37
N ILE A 156 -13.61 -17.46 9.45
CA ILE A 156 -14.96 -16.93 9.67
C ILE A 156 -15.96 -18.08 9.45
N GLU A 157 -16.81 -18.35 10.43
CA GLU A 157 -17.83 -19.39 10.31
C GLU A 157 -19.06 -18.88 9.55
N THR A 158 -19.40 -19.57 8.46
CA THR A 158 -20.58 -19.26 7.62
C THR A 158 -21.48 -20.49 7.55
N GLY A 159 -22.31 -20.68 8.58
CA GLY A 159 -23.22 -21.83 8.65
C GLY A 159 -22.46 -23.15 8.80
N SER A 160 -22.35 -23.92 7.70
CA SER A 160 -21.65 -25.22 7.67
C SER A 160 -20.27 -25.18 7.00
N SER A 161 -19.77 -23.99 6.67
CA SER A 161 -18.42 -23.79 6.12
C SER A 161 -17.64 -22.77 6.93
N THR A 162 -16.32 -22.79 6.76
CA THR A 162 -15.42 -21.80 7.32
C THR A 162 -14.63 -21.16 6.19
N ILE A 163 -14.58 -19.83 6.17
CA ILE A 163 -13.69 -19.08 5.29
C ILE A 163 -12.35 -18.99 6.01
N ASP A 164 -11.40 -19.83 5.61
CA ASP A 164 -10.04 -19.85 6.18
C ASP A 164 -9.05 -19.03 5.35
N SER A 165 -9.44 -18.62 4.15
CA SER A 165 -8.54 -17.97 3.21
C SER A 165 -9.26 -17.21 2.10
N VAL A 166 -8.51 -16.32 1.46
CA VAL A 166 -8.96 -15.49 0.35
C VAL A 166 -7.96 -15.62 -0.79
N LEU A 167 -8.45 -15.86 -2.00
CA LEU A 167 -7.63 -15.87 -3.21
C LEU A 167 -7.62 -14.47 -3.83
N VAL A 168 -6.47 -13.82 -3.78
CA VAL A 168 -6.21 -12.54 -4.44
C VAL A 168 -5.77 -12.78 -5.88
N ARG A 169 -6.31 -11.97 -6.80
CA ARG A 169 -6.04 -12.00 -8.24
C ARG A 169 -5.70 -10.60 -8.70
N ILE A 170 -4.73 -10.51 -9.60
CA ILE A 170 -4.35 -9.28 -10.24
C ILE A 170 -4.71 -9.40 -11.70
N ASP A 171 -5.69 -8.62 -12.13
CA ASP A 171 -6.15 -8.65 -13.51
C ASP A 171 -5.07 -8.10 -14.46
N PRO A 172 -5.17 -8.38 -15.77
CA PRO A 172 -4.20 -7.88 -16.76
C PRO A 172 -4.00 -6.35 -16.73
N ASP A 173 -5.04 -5.62 -16.33
CA ASP A 173 -5.04 -4.16 -16.21
C ASP A 173 -4.39 -3.66 -14.91
N GLY A 174 -4.02 -4.55 -13.98
CA GLY A 174 -3.44 -4.23 -12.68
C GLY A 174 -4.45 -4.03 -11.56
N ASN A 175 -5.73 -4.28 -11.81
CA ASN A 175 -6.76 -4.21 -10.79
C ASN A 175 -6.69 -5.43 -9.88
N LEU A 176 -6.89 -5.19 -8.58
CA LEU A 176 -6.93 -6.23 -7.57
C LEU A 176 -8.37 -6.70 -7.38
N SER A 177 -8.60 -8.00 -7.51
CA SER A 177 -9.85 -8.66 -7.13
C SER A 177 -9.57 -9.80 -6.16
N TRP A 178 -10.54 -10.18 -5.35
CA TRP A 178 -10.38 -11.26 -4.38
C TRP A 178 -11.66 -12.07 -4.23
N GLN A 179 -11.52 -13.32 -3.78
CA GLN A 179 -12.63 -14.26 -3.59
C GLN A 179 -12.39 -15.11 -2.34
N GLU A 180 -13.43 -15.31 -1.53
CA GLU A 180 -13.38 -16.20 -0.37
C GLU A 180 -13.23 -17.65 -0.81
N LEU A 181 -12.30 -18.35 -0.16
CA LEU A 181 -12.17 -19.79 -0.28
C LEU A 181 -12.82 -20.41 0.95
N GLN A 182 -13.87 -21.19 0.72
CA GLN A 182 -14.57 -21.91 1.77
C GLN A 182 -14.02 -23.33 1.89
N SER A 183 -13.67 -23.71 3.10
CA SER A 183 -13.45 -25.10 3.46
C SER A 183 -14.74 -25.67 4.05
N ALA A 184 -15.14 -26.86 3.60
CA ALA A 184 -16.30 -27.54 4.19
C ALA A 184 -15.98 -27.86 5.66
N SER A 185 -16.82 -27.37 6.57
CA SER A 185 -16.66 -27.67 7.99
C SER A 185 -16.98 -29.15 8.18
N THR A 186 -16.04 -29.92 8.76
CA THR A 186 -16.12 -31.39 8.84
C THR A 186 -17.13 -31.88 9.88
N ALA A 187 -18.15 -31.09 10.18
CA ALA A 187 -19.23 -31.45 11.07
C ALA A 187 -20.19 -32.42 10.36
N LEU A 188 -19.95 -33.72 10.60
CA LEU A 188 -20.86 -34.85 10.39
C LEU A 188 -21.13 -35.22 8.92
N VAL A 189 -20.24 -36.03 8.35
CA VAL A 189 -20.66 -36.99 7.33
C VAL A 189 -21.28 -38.18 8.08
N PRO A 190 -22.62 -38.38 8.10
CA PRO A 190 -23.13 -39.70 8.40
C PRO A 190 -22.59 -40.63 7.31
N VAL A 191 -21.87 -41.68 7.74
CA VAL A 191 -21.44 -42.79 6.88
C VAL A 191 -22.70 -43.45 6.33
N ALA A 192 -23.23 -42.93 5.22
CA ALA A 192 -24.24 -43.63 4.44
C ALA A 192 -23.49 -44.73 3.67
N LEU A 193 -23.54 -45.95 4.21
CA LEU A 193 -23.19 -47.18 3.52
C LEU A 193 -24.02 -47.27 2.22
N ASN A 194 -23.45 -46.81 1.11
CA ASN A 194 -24.08 -46.94 -0.20
C ASN A 194 -23.98 -48.40 -0.66
N ARG A 195 -25.09 -49.12 -0.55
CA ARG A 195 -25.39 -50.29 -1.37
C ARG A 195 -25.52 -49.83 -2.82
N ALA A 196 -24.83 -50.56 -3.70
CA ALA A 196 -24.90 -50.44 -5.14
C ALA A 196 -26.34 -50.46 -5.66
N SER A 197 -26.64 -49.60 -6.65
CA SER A 197 -27.56 -49.86 -7.77
C SER A 197 -27.51 -48.70 -8.78
N SER A 198 -27.02 -49.00 -9.97
CA SER A 198 -27.33 -48.33 -11.26
C SER A 198 -28.07 -49.39 -12.12
N PRO A 199 -28.71 -49.05 -13.26
CA PRO A 199 -28.97 -47.74 -13.89
C PRO A 199 -30.45 -47.55 -14.33
N ALA A 200 -30.81 -46.34 -14.85
CA ALA A 200 -31.45 -46.16 -16.18
C ALA A 200 -32.36 -44.90 -16.30
N ALA A 201 -32.23 -44.27 -17.47
CA ALA A 201 -33.25 -43.59 -18.27
C ALA A 201 -33.69 -42.14 -17.93
N LEU A 202 -33.31 -41.23 -18.85
CA LEU A 202 -34.03 -40.02 -19.28
C LEU A 202 -35.44 -40.37 -19.82
N PRO A 203 -36.44 -39.45 -19.74
CA PRO A 203 -36.58 -38.41 -20.76
C PRO A 203 -37.01 -37.01 -20.25
N ALA A 204 -37.00 -36.09 -21.22
CA ALA A 204 -37.20 -34.65 -21.15
C ALA A 204 -38.67 -34.18 -21.07
N GLN A 205 -38.83 -32.84 -21.11
CA GLN A 205 -40.04 -32.00 -21.30
C GLN A 205 -40.71 -31.57 -19.99
N THR A 206 -41.22 -30.35 -19.77
CA THR A 206 -41.52 -29.18 -20.62
C THR A 206 -41.74 -27.95 -19.71
N ALA A 207 -41.66 -26.76 -20.29
CA ALA A 207 -41.96 -25.46 -19.68
C ALA A 207 -43.34 -25.36 -19.01
N SER A 208 -43.50 -24.45 -18.03
CA SER A 208 -44.40 -23.29 -18.06
C SER A 208 -44.44 -22.51 -16.73
N ASP A 209 -44.58 -21.19 -16.87
CA ASP A 209 -45.14 -20.19 -15.95
C ASP A 209 -44.41 -19.77 -14.66
N SER A 210 -43.91 -18.53 -14.70
CA SER A 210 -43.73 -17.66 -13.54
C SER A 210 -44.68 -16.46 -13.67
N PRO A 211 -45.51 -16.14 -12.66
CA PRO A 211 -46.17 -14.85 -12.59
C PRO A 211 -45.24 -13.81 -12.00
N ALA A 212 -45.21 -12.65 -12.65
CA ALA A 212 -44.60 -11.43 -12.16
C ALA A 212 -45.34 -10.92 -10.90
N ASN A 213 -44.59 -10.68 -9.82
CA ASN A 213 -45.04 -9.83 -8.72
C ASN A 213 -44.18 -8.57 -8.71
N GLY A 214 -44.81 -7.45 -9.03
CA GLY A 214 -44.25 -6.12 -8.80
C GLY A 214 -44.27 -5.81 -7.31
N ALA A 215 -43.14 -5.34 -6.79
CA ALA A 215 -43.04 -4.71 -5.48
C ALA A 215 -42.45 -3.31 -5.66
N GLU A 216 -43.26 -2.33 -5.31
CA GLU A 216 -43.00 -0.91 -5.27
C GLU A 216 -41.93 -0.57 -4.20
N PRO A 217 -40.98 0.36 -4.44
CA PRO A 217 -39.98 0.71 -3.43
C PRO A 217 -40.60 1.57 -2.32
N GLN A 218 -40.77 0.99 -1.13
CA GLN A 218 -41.07 1.76 0.08
C GLN A 218 -39.84 2.60 0.47
N ALA A 219 -40.07 3.90 0.65
CA ALA A 219 -39.08 4.85 1.14
C ALA A 219 -38.55 4.43 2.52
N ALA A 220 -37.23 4.26 2.63
CA ALA A 220 -36.56 3.97 3.89
C ALA A 220 -36.69 5.15 4.87
N PRO A 221 -36.87 4.89 6.18
CA PRO A 221 -36.92 5.95 7.17
C PRO A 221 -35.56 6.63 7.32
N ALA A 222 -35.58 7.94 7.60
CA ALA A 222 -34.38 8.74 7.82
C ALA A 222 -33.59 8.21 9.02
N VAL A 223 -32.44 7.58 8.74
CA VAL A 223 -31.50 7.09 9.75
C VAL A 223 -30.79 8.30 10.38
N LYS A 224 -30.92 8.47 11.69
CA LYS A 224 -30.14 9.46 12.45
C LYS A 224 -28.66 9.08 12.37
N THR A 225 -27.82 10.01 11.94
CA THR A 225 -26.37 9.87 11.91
C THR A 225 -25.73 10.76 12.97
N THR A 226 -24.66 10.29 13.60
CA THR A 226 -23.80 11.07 14.49
C THR A 226 -22.46 11.32 13.81
N THR A 227 -21.93 12.53 14.00
CA THR A 227 -20.65 12.96 13.44
C THR A 227 -19.57 12.81 14.51
N VAL A 228 -18.53 12.02 14.21
CA VAL A 228 -17.41 11.80 15.14
C VAL A 228 -16.10 12.25 14.50
N THR A 229 -15.28 12.96 15.27
CA THR A 229 -13.95 13.40 14.85
C THR A 229 -12.90 12.48 15.46
N GLY A 230 -12.16 11.77 14.61
CA GLY A 230 -11.08 10.88 15.04
C GLY A 230 -9.83 11.64 15.51
N PRO A 231 -8.86 10.97 16.14
CA PRO A 231 -7.62 11.57 16.66
C PRO A 231 -6.72 12.19 15.57
N THR A 232 -6.96 11.86 14.29
CA THR A 232 -6.30 12.46 13.14
C THR A 232 -7.05 13.68 12.57
N GLY A 233 -8.12 14.13 13.23
CA GLY A 233 -8.96 15.25 12.77
C GLY A 233 -9.95 14.89 11.67
N ARG A 234 -10.02 13.62 11.25
CA ARG A 234 -10.94 13.16 10.22
C ARG A 234 -12.36 13.03 10.77
N VAL A 235 -13.30 13.71 10.12
CA VAL A 235 -14.72 13.70 10.45
C VAL A 235 -15.41 12.55 9.72
N ILE A 236 -16.13 11.69 10.45
CA ILE A 236 -16.85 10.53 9.90
C ILE A 236 -18.29 10.59 10.38
N ASN A 237 -19.25 10.42 9.46
CA ASN A 237 -20.66 10.24 9.78
C ASN A 237 -20.94 8.75 9.97
N ARG A 238 -21.40 8.36 11.15
CA ARG A 238 -21.80 6.98 11.48
C ARG A 238 -23.29 6.92 11.84
N PRO A 239 -23.95 5.75 11.67
CA PRO A 239 -25.29 5.54 12.23
C PRO A 239 -25.29 5.75 13.75
N TYR A 240 -26.34 6.39 14.27
CA TYR A 240 -26.49 6.66 15.71
C TYR A 240 -26.47 5.37 16.54
N LEU A 241 -25.58 5.32 17.55
CA LEU A 241 -25.52 4.24 18.53
C LEU A 241 -26.06 4.75 19.89
N PRO A 242 -26.95 4.01 20.57
CA PRO A 242 -27.41 4.36 21.90
C PRO A 242 -26.23 4.48 22.88
N GLY A 243 -26.01 5.69 23.41
CA GLY A 243 -24.86 6.02 24.27
C GLY A 243 -23.92 7.07 23.67
N ASP A 244 -24.08 7.45 22.40
CA ASP A 244 -23.49 8.67 21.86
C ASP A 244 -24.12 9.87 22.59
N SER A 245 -23.29 10.73 23.17
CA SER A 245 -23.73 11.98 23.80
C SER A 245 -24.27 12.92 22.72
N ASP A 246 -25.55 13.32 22.84
CA ASP A 246 -26.20 14.33 21.99
C ASP A 246 -25.44 15.67 21.97
#